data_AF-A0A5R9B267-F1
#
_entry.id   AF-A0A5R9B267-F1
#
_cell.length_a   1.000
_cell.length_b   1.000
_cell.length_c   1.000
_cell.angle_alpha   90.00
_cell.angle_beta   90.00
_cell.angle_gamma   90.00
#
_symmetry.space_group_name_H-M   'P 1'
#
loop_
_entity.id
_entity.type
_entity.pdbx_description
1 polymer ?
#
loop_
_entity_poly.entity_id
_entity_poly.type
_entity_poly.pdbx_seq_one_letter_code
_entity_poly.pdbx_strand_id
1 'polypeptide(L)'
;MSDATPPAGFGRPDLTAFARLDGLGLSVIGQRLEPDRAVLACRVVEPDQWCRRCGSEGAARDTVIRRLAHEPLGWRPTVLEVVVRRYRCADCGHVWRQDTSAAAEPRAKLSR
;
A
#
# COMPACT_ATOMS: atom_id res chain seq x y z
N MET A 1 -24.78 11.81 -6.92
CA MET A 1 -23.38 11.89 -7.37
C MET A 1 -22.82 13.18 -6.80
N SER A 2 -22.03 13.09 -5.75
CA SER A 2 -21.34 14.26 -5.20
C SER A 2 -20.23 14.65 -6.17
N ASP A 3 -20.20 15.92 -6.55
CA ASP A 3 -19.12 16.50 -7.32
C ASP A 3 -17.82 16.36 -6.49
N ALA A 4 -16.93 15.46 -6.91
CA ALA A 4 -15.68 15.15 -6.22
C ALA A 4 -14.56 16.10 -6.63
N THR A 5 -14.85 17.12 -7.44
CA THR A 5 -13.86 18.10 -7.84
C THR A 5 -13.44 18.95 -6.63
N PRO A 6 -12.18 18.86 -6.19
CA PRO A 6 -11.70 19.68 -5.08
C PRO A 6 -11.76 21.17 -5.47
N PRO A 7 -12.03 22.08 -4.52
CA PRO A 7 -12.09 23.51 -4.78
C PRO A 7 -10.77 24.04 -5.34
N ALA A 8 -10.84 24.99 -6.28
CA ALA A 8 -9.67 25.64 -6.84
C ALA A 8 -8.87 26.35 -5.73
N GLY A 9 -7.61 25.96 -5.54
CA GLY A 9 -6.71 26.54 -4.53
C GLY A 9 -5.43 25.73 -4.32
N PHE A 10 -4.48 26.30 -3.58
CA PHE A 10 -3.29 25.56 -3.14
C PHE A 10 -3.65 24.63 -1.98
N GLY A 11 -3.76 23.34 -2.27
CA GLY A 11 -3.93 22.30 -1.25
C GLY A 11 -2.60 21.89 -0.62
N ARG A 12 -2.68 21.17 0.50
CA ARG A 12 -1.50 20.46 1.03
C ARG A 12 -1.09 19.41 -0.02
N PRO A 13 0.20 19.30 -0.37
CA PRO A 13 0.64 18.27 -1.29
C PRO A 13 0.32 16.88 -0.72
N ASP A 14 -0.40 16.08 -1.48
CA ASP A 14 -0.70 14.68 -1.16
C ASP A 14 0.12 13.77 -2.08
N LEU A 15 1.15 13.15 -1.50
CA LEU A 15 2.01 12.22 -2.22
C LEU A 15 1.29 10.94 -2.64
N THR A 16 0.21 10.56 -1.96
CA THR A 16 -0.59 9.39 -2.33
C THR A 16 -1.30 9.65 -3.66
N ALA A 17 -2.02 10.77 -3.75
CA ALA A 17 -2.70 11.17 -4.97
C ALA A 17 -1.72 11.50 -6.09
N PHE A 18 -0.63 12.21 -5.79
CA PHE A 18 0.41 12.55 -6.77
C PHE A 18 1.05 11.30 -7.39
N ALA A 19 1.32 10.28 -6.58
CA ALA A 19 1.85 9.00 -7.03
C ALA A 19 0.77 8.00 -7.50
N ARG A 20 -0.50 8.43 -7.61
CA ARG A 20 -1.64 7.61 -8.05
C ARG A 20 -1.79 6.30 -7.27
N LEU A 21 -1.41 6.30 -6.00
CA LEU A 21 -1.40 5.11 -5.13
C LEU A 21 -2.75 4.86 -4.45
N ASP A 22 -3.61 5.88 -4.42
CA ASP A 22 -5.00 5.81 -3.98
C ASP A 22 -5.77 4.76 -4.79
N GLY A 23 -5.58 4.74 -6.12
CA GLY A 23 -6.16 3.72 -7.01
C GLY A 23 -5.60 2.31 -6.80
N LEU A 24 -4.50 2.16 -6.06
CA LEU A 24 -3.85 0.88 -5.76
C LEU A 24 -4.15 0.38 -4.33
N GLY A 25 -5.00 1.08 -3.58
CA GLY A 25 -5.32 0.75 -2.19
C GLY A 25 -4.16 1.00 -1.22
N LEU A 26 -3.25 1.90 -1.58
CA LEU A 26 -2.08 2.27 -0.78
C LEU A 26 -2.14 3.73 -0.35
N SER A 27 -1.61 4.04 0.83
CA SER A 27 -1.36 5.43 1.25
C SER A 27 0.12 5.63 1.56
N VAL A 28 0.68 6.76 1.13
CA VAL A 28 2.04 7.17 1.48
C VAL A 28 2.07 7.64 2.92
N ILE A 29 3.01 7.12 3.70
CA ILE A 29 3.25 7.50 5.11
C ILE A 29 4.60 8.18 5.32
N GLY A 30 5.45 8.19 4.29
CA GLY A 30 6.75 8.86 4.33
C GLY A 30 7.48 8.73 3.00
N GLN A 31 8.53 9.53 2.84
CA GLN A 31 9.41 9.47 1.68
C GLN A 31 10.88 9.52 2.12
N ARG A 32 11.74 8.92 1.30
CA ARG A 32 13.19 9.04 1.38
C ARG A 32 13.75 9.24 -0.01
N LEU A 33 14.53 10.29 -0.20
CA LEU A 33 15.22 10.55 -1.46
C LEU A 33 16.64 10.02 -1.36
N GLU A 34 16.98 9.13 -2.28
CA GLU A 34 18.31 8.56 -2.44
C GLU A 34 18.93 9.15 -3.73
N PRO A 35 20.26 9.10 -3.91
CA PRO A 35 20.91 9.67 -5.10
C PRO A 35 20.38 9.10 -6.42
N ASP A 36 20.00 7.82 -6.43
CA ASP A 36 19.60 7.05 -7.61
C ASP A 36 18.08 6.82 -7.72
N ARG A 37 17.30 7.08 -6.65
CA ARG A 37 15.86 6.78 -6.61
C ARG A 37 15.10 7.56 -5.54
N ALA A 38 13.78 7.65 -5.73
CA ALA A 38 12.85 8.02 -4.68
C ALA A 38 12.25 6.75 -4.04
N VAL A 39 12.15 6.71 -2.71
CA VAL A 39 11.49 5.64 -1.98
C VAL A 39 10.26 6.20 -1.26
N LEU A 40 9.10 5.60 -1.52
CA LEU A 40 7.84 5.93 -0.84
C LEU A 40 7.49 4.82 0.14
N ALA A 41 7.47 5.15 1.44
CA ALA A 41 6.96 4.25 2.46
C ALA A 41 5.43 4.24 2.37
N CYS A 42 4.85 3.05 2.19
CA CYS A 42 3.42 2.88 1.93
C CYS A 42 2.80 1.93 2.96
N ARG A 43 1.52 2.14 3.26
CA ARG A 43 0.68 1.16 3.97
C ARG A 43 -0.54 0.80 3.11
N VAL A 44 -1.07 -0.40 3.31
CA VAL A 44 -2.38 -0.78 2.78
C VAL A 44 -3.46 0.01 3.53
N VAL A 45 -4.41 0.58 2.78
CA VAL A 45 -5.50 1.40 3.34
C VAL A 45 -6.53 0.52 4.05
N GLU A 46 -7.03 -0.49 3.35
CA GLU A 46 -8.09 -1.35 3.86
C GLU A 46 -7.54 -2.44 4.80
N PRO A 47 -8.15 -2.64 5.97
CA PRO A 47 -7.82 -3.76 6.84
C PRO A 47 -8.27 -5.09 6.21
N ASP A 48 -7.46 -6.13 6.33
CA ASP A 48 -7.74 -7.49 5.84
C ASP A 48 -7.62 -8.50 6.99
N GLN A 49 -8.20 -8.16 8.14
CA GLN A 49 -8.05 -8.90 9.39
C GLN A 49 -9.02 -10.08 9.54
N TRP A 50 -9.82 -10.41 8.54
CA TRP A 50 -10.81 -11.49 8.63
C TRP A 50 -10.29 -12.80 8.05
N CYS A 51 -10.36 -13.87 8.83
CA CYS A 51 -9.89 -15.18 8.40
C CYS A 51 -10.78 -15.76 7.29
N ARG A 52 -10.22 -15.97 6.11
CA ARG A 52 -10.94 -16.55 4.95
C ARG A 52 -11.35 -18.02 5.14
N ARG A 53 -10.87 -18.70 6.19
CA ARG A 53 -11.23 -20.10 6.49
C ARG A 53 -12.41 -20.25 7.44
N CYS A 54 -12.45 -19.48 8.51
CA CYS A 54 -13.44 -19.64 9.58
C CYS A 54 -14.25 -18.37 9.88
N GLY A 55 -13.95 -17.24 9.25
CA GLY A 55 -14.67 -15.97 9.45
C GLY A 55 -14.26 -15.18 10.69
N SER A 56 -13.52 -15.78 11.63
CA SER A 56 -13.06 -15.09 12.84
C SER A 56 -12.03 -14.00 12.54
N GLU A 57 -11.96 -13.00 13.42
CA GLU A 57 -10.96 -11.94 13.36
C GLU A 57 -9.55 -12.49 13.67
N GLY A 58 -8.57 -12.01 12.93
CA GLY A 58 -7.15 -12.32 13.09
C GLY A 58 -6.41 -11.18 13.79
N ALA A 59 -5.53 -11.54 14.71
CA ALA A 59 -4.62 -10.59 15.34
C ALA A 59 -3.42 -10.33 14.43
N ALA A 60 -2.96 -9.07 14.36
CA ALA A 60 -1.71 -8.73 13.71
C ALA A 60 -0.54 -9.39 14.47
N ARG A 61 0.27 -10.17 13.75
CA ARG A 61 1.40 -10.93 14.32
C ARG A 61 2.72 -10.25 14.03
N ASP A 62 2.97 -9.95 12.76
CA ASP A 62 4.21 -9.36 12.28
C ASP A 62 3.95 -8.57 10.99
N THR A 63 5.00 -7.98 10.44
CA THR A 63 4.94 -7.17 9.23
C THR A 63 6.12 -7.53 8.34
N VAL A 64 5.89 -7.51 7.03
CA VAL A 64 6.93 -7.67 6.01
C VAL A 64 6.89 -6.49 5.06
N ILE A 65 8.05 -6.13 4.51
CA ILE A 65 8.13 -5.08 3.48
C ILE A 65 8.06 -5.72 2.10
N ARG A 66 7.09 -5.30 1.29
CA ARG A 66 7.01 -5.63 -0.14
C ARG A 66 7.54 -4.45 -0.95
N ARG A 67 8.64 -4.66 -1.68
CA ARG A 67 9.22 -3.66 -2.57
C ARG A 67 8.67 -3.80 -3.99
N LEU A 68 8.20 -2.69 -4.55
CA LEU A 68 7.68 -2.60 -5.92
C LEU A 68 8.35 -1.43 -6.65
N ALA A 69 8.86 -1.66 -7.86
CA ALA A 69 9.18 -0.58 -8.77
C ALA A 69 7.86 0.05 -9.25
N HIS A 70 7.83 1.38 -9.26
CA HIS A 70 6.66 2.17 -9.64
C HIS A 70 7.04 3.13 -10.76
N GLU A 71 6.03 3.53 -11.53
CA GLU A 71 6.19 4.48 -12.61
C GLU A 71 7.00 5.71 -12.12
N PRO A 72 8.04 6.14 -12.86
CA PRO A 72 8.85 7.27 -12.45
C PRO A 72 8.00 8.55 -12.35
N LEU A 73 8.03 9.17 -11.17
CA LEU A 73 7.47 10.51 -10.97
C LEU A 73 8.58 11.52 -11.26
N GLY A 74 8.61 12.01 -12.51
CA GLY A 74 9.68 12.85 -13.03
C GLY A 74 10.83 12.02 -13.62
N TRP A 75 12.08 12.42 -13.37
CA TRP A 75 13.27 11.76 -13.94
C TRP A 75 13.88 10.68 -13.03
N ARG A 76 13.39 10.54 -11.79
CA ARG A 76 13.93 9.58 -10.82
C ARG A 76 13.08 8.32 -10.77
N PRO A 77 13.70 7.13 -10.86
CA PRO A 77 13.01 5.88 -10.55
C PRO A 77 12.37 5.93 -9.17
N THR A 78 11.16 5.39 -9.05
CA THR A 78 10.41 5.35 -7.78
C THR A 78 10.24 3.91 -7.31
N VAL A 79 10.49 3.68 -6.02
CA VAL A 79 10.29 2.39 -5.36
C VAL A 79 9.29 2.56 -4.22
N LEU A 80 8.28 1.68 -4.18
CA LEU A 80 7.34 1.59 -3.07
C LEU A 80 7.88 0.58 -2.05
N GLU A 81 7.98 0.98 -0.78
CA GLU A 81 8.16 0.10 0.37
C GLU A 81 6.82 -0.08 1.07
N VAL A 82 6.07 -1.11 0.65
CA VAL A 82 4.73 -1.40 1.20
C VAL A 82 4.87 -2.23 2.48
N VAL A 83 4.40 -1.67 3.58
CA VAL A 83 4.26 -2.33 4.88
C VAL A 83 3.05 -3.27 4.80
N VAL A 84 3.32 -4.58 4.76
CA VAL A 84 2.28 -5.63 4.65
C VAL A 84 2.18 -6.37 5.98
N ARG A 85 1.04 -6.22 6.67
CA ARG A 85 0.78 -6.93 7.92
C ARG A 85 0.52 -8.41 7.65
N ARG A 86 0.92 -9.25 8.60
CA ARG A 86 0.58 -10.67 8.65
C ARG A 86 -0.31 -10.92 9.84
N TYR A 87 -1.42 -11.60 9.59
CA TYR A 87 -2.42 -11.92 10.60
C TYR A 87 -2.32 -13.39 10.99
N ARG A 88 -2.74 -13.69 12.23
CA ARG A 88 -2.98 -15.04 12.71
C ARG A 88 -4.38 -15.11 13.31
N CYS A 89 -5.19 -16.03 12.84
CA CYS A 89 -6.48 -16.35 13.44
C CYS A 89 -6.25 -17.07 14.77
N ALA A 90 -6.89 -16.60 15.84
CA ALA A 90 -6.82 -17.22 17.15
C ALA A 90 -7.52 -18.60 17.17
N ASP A 91 -8.63 -18.73 16.44
CA ASP A 91 -9.50 -19.91 16.52
C ASP A 91 -8.99 -21.10 15.71
N CYS A 92 -8.62 -20.88 14.43
CA CYS A 92 -8.16 -21.96 13.54
C CYS A 92 -6.64 -21.95 13.27
N GLY A 93 -5.90 -20.98 13.83
CA GLY A 93 -4.46 -20.86 13.65
C GLY A 93 -4.00 -20.45 12.25
N HIS A 94 -4.90 -20.19 11.30
CA HIS A 94 -4.56 -19.77 9.94
C HIS A 94 -3.75 -18.47 9.94
N VAL A 95 -2.76 -18.38 9.05
CA VAL A 95 -1.89 -17.20 8.91
C VAL A 95 -1.94 -16.72 7.47
N TRP A 96 -2.14 -15.42 7.28
CA TRP A 96 -2.18 -14.78 5.97
C TRP A 96 -1.50 -13.42 6.00
N ARG A 97 -1.28 -12.84 4.82
CA ARG A 97 -0.80 -11.47 4.64
C ARG A 97 -1.95 -10.62 4.16
N GLN A 98 -1.93 -9.32 4.44
CA GLN A 98 -2.82 -8.37 3.78
C GLN A 98 -2.76 -8.56 2.26
N ASP A 99 -3.92 -8.55 1.62
CA ASP A 99 -3.99 -8.49 0.18
C ASP A 99 -3.38 -7.19 -0.36
N THR A 100 -2.55 -7.34 -1.39
CA THR A 100 -1.91 -6.23 -2.13
C THR A 100 -2.06 -6.41 -3.64
N SER A 101 -3.02 -7.26 -4.07
CA SER A 101 -3.29 -7.58 -5.47
C SER A 101 -3.68 -6.37 -6.31
N ALA A 102 -4.38 -5.40 -5.71
CA ALA A 102 -4.70 -4.13 -6.36
C ALA A 102 -3.43 -3.36 -6.78
N ALA A 103 -2.41 -3.36 -5.92
CA ALA A 103 -1.13 -2.71 -6.19
C ALA A 103 -0.22 -3.54 -7.12
N ALA A 104 -0.17 -4.86 -6.95
CA ALA A 104 0.62 -5.75 -7.79
C ALA A 104 0.22 -7.22 -7.62
N GLU A 105 0.14 -7.95 -8.74
CA GLU A 105 -0.07 -9.40 -8.77
C GLU A 105 0.90 -10.17 -7.86
N PRO A 106 0.54 -11.36 -7.34
CA PRO A 106 1.44 -12.16 -6.52
C PRO A 106 2.82 -12.34 -7.17
N ARG A 107 3.88 -12.09 -6.39
CA ARG A 107 5.30 -12.17 -6.80
C ARG A 107 5.76 -11.10 -7.81
N ALA A 108 4.87 -10.32 -8.40
CA ALA A 108 5.24 -9.21 -9.27
C ALA A 108 6.09 -8.18 -8.51
N LYS A 109 7.03 -7.59 -9.26
CA LYS A 109 7.98 -6.56 -8.78
C LYS A 109 7.64 -5.16 -9.28
N LEU A 110 6.73 -5.05 -10.23
CA LEU A 110 6.20 -3.79 -10.75
C LEU A 110 4.82 -3.56 -10.14
N SER A 111 4.53 -2.32 -9.75
CA SER A 111 3.16 -1.92 -9.47
C SER A 111 2.32 -1.92 -10.75
N ARG A 112 1.00 -2.04 -10.60
CA ARG A 112 0.03 -1.82 -11.67
C ARG A 112 -0.03 -0.35 -12.09
#